data_AF-D3GEU8-F1
#
_entry.id   AF-D3GEU8-F1
#
_cell.length_a   1.000
_cell.length_b   1.000
_cell.length_c   1.000
_cell.angle_alpha   90.00
_cell.angle_beta   90.00
_cell.angle_gamma   90.00
#
_symmetry.space_group_name_H-M   'P 1'
#
loop_
_entity.id
_entity.type
_entity.pdbx_description
1 polymer ?
#
loop_
_entity_poly.entity_id
_entity_poly.type
_entity_poly.pdbx_seq_one_letter_code
_entity_poly.pdbx_strand_id
1 'polypeptide(L)'
;YGVALLLHMLTTTITLTLLAYQATKIHAVDTYAASVVGYLLYSLGQVFMLCIFGNRLIEESSSVMEAAYSCHWYDGSEEAKTFVQIVCQQCQKAMSISGAKFFTVSLDLFASVLGAMVTYFMV
;
A
#
# COMPACT_ATOMS: atom_id res chain seq x y z
N TYR A 1 -13.55 2.09 8.25
CA TYR A 1 -12.11 2.30 7.95
C TYR A 1 -11.82 2.92 6.58
N GLY A 2 -12.50 2.54 5.49
CA GLY A 2 -12.19 3.10 4.15
C GLY A 2 -12.22 4.64 4.04
N VAL A 3 -13.22 5.31 4.62
CA VAL A 3 -13.29 6.79 4.65
C VAL A 3 -12.18 7.40 5.51
N ALA A 4 -11.86 6.78 6.66
CA ALA A 4 -10.76 7.24 7.51
C ALA A 4 -9.40 7.10 6.80
N LEU A 5 -9.19 6.02 6.04
CA LEU A 5 -8.00 5.84 5.19
C LEU A 5 -7.93 6.88 4.08
N LEU A 6 -9.06 7.21 3.44
CA LEU A 6 -9.13 8.28 2.44
C LEU A 6 -8.72 9.62 3.06
N LEU A 7 -9.32 9.99 4.20
CA LEU A 7 -8.98 11.22 4.92
C LEU A 7 -7.51 11.23 5.34
N HIS A 8 -7.00 10.11 5.84
CA HIS A 8 -5.60 9.97 6.22
C HIS A 8 -4.67 10.21 5.03
N MET A 9 -4.91 9.56 3.88
CA MET A 9 -4.09 9.74 2.67
C MET A 9 -4.20 11.16 2.11
N LEU A 10 -5.36 11.81 2.24
CA LEU A 10 -5.53 13.20 1.84
C LEU A 10 -4.69 14.14 2.74
N THR A 11 -4.74 13.95 4.06
CA THR A 11 -3.93 14.72 5.00
C THR A 11 -2.44 14.49 4.76
N THR A 12 -2.00 13.23 4.58
CA THR A 12 -0.57 12.96 4.33
C THR A 12 -0.09 13.57 3.03
N THR A 13 -0.90 13.52 1.96
CA THR A 13 -0.55 14.15 0.67
C THR A 13 -0.36 15.66 0.82
N ILE A 14 -1.26 16.35 1.52
CA ILE A 14 -1.11 17.78 1.81
C ILE A 14 0.13 18.06 2.67
N THR A 15 0.41 17.23 3.67
CA THR A 15 1.62 17.42 4.49
C THR A 15 2.90 17.19 3.68
N LEU A 16 2.93 16.22 2.77
CA LEU A 16 4.09 15.92 1.95
C LEU A 16 4.39 17.03 0.95
N THR A 17 3.38 17.64 0.33
CA THR A 17 3.61 18.79 -0.57
C THR A 17 4.12 20.01 0.19
N LEU A 18 3.60 20.28 1.38
CA LEU A 18 4.11 21.35 2.24
C LEU A 18 5.54 21.08 2.71
N LEU A 19 5.86 19.85 3.11
CA LEU A 19 7.21 19.46 3.53
C LEU A 19 8.21 19.52 2.37
N ALA A 20 7.82 19.13 1.16
CA ALA A 20 8.64 19.30 -0.04
C ALA A 20 8.98 20.78 -0.26
N TYR A 21 8.02 21.69 -0.10
CA TYR A 21 8.29 23.13 -0.16
C TYR A 21 9.25 23.59 0.95
N GLN A 22 9.08 23.15 2.20
CA GLN A 22 10.01 23.49 3.29
C GLN A 22 11.42 22.95 3.02
N ALA A 23 11.55 21.78 2.40
CA ALA A 23 12.84 21.20 2.05
C ALA A 23 13.65 22.07 1.08
N THR A 24 13.00 22.86 0.20
CA THR A 24 13.70 23.79 -0.71
C THR A 24 14.38 24.96 0.01
N LYS A 25 13.96 25.26 1.25
CA LYS A 25 14.51 26.35 2.07
C LYS A 25 15.70 25.93 2.93
N ILE A 26 16.14 24.68 2.82
CA ILE A 26 17.27 24.17 3.59
C ILE A 26 18.56 24.68 2.95
N HIS A 27 19.26 25.58 3.64
CA HIS A 27 20.54 26.14 3.19
C HIS A 27 21.74 25.60 3.98
N ALA A 28 21.52 25.09 5.20
CA ALA A 28 22.55 24.54 6.07
C ALA A 28 21.97 23.37 6.89
N VAL A 29 22.85 22.54 7.45
CA VAL A 29 22.46 21.46 8.36
C VAL A 29 22.27 22.07 9.75
N ASP A 30 21.03 22.45 10.05
CA ASP A 30 20.62 23.03 11.33
C ASP A 30 19.42 22.28 11.93
N THR A 31 18.90 22.79 13.05
CA THR A 31 17.72 22.22 13.72
C THR A 31 16.46 22.25 12.84
N TYR A 32 16.36 23.23 11.93
CA TYR A 32 15.26 23.33 10.99
C TYR A 32 15.35 22.20 9.95
N ALA A 33 16.50 21.99 9.33
CA ALA A 33 16.75 20.89 8.41
C ALA A 33 16.44 19.53 9.05
N ALA A 34 16.89 19.31 10.29
CA ALA A 34 16.59 18.10 11.05
C ALA A 34 15.08 17.91 11.26
N SER A 35 14.35 18.99 11.57
CA SER A 35 12.90 18.92 11.76
C SER A 35 12.15 18.57 10.47
N VAL A 36 12.51 19.22 9.35
CA VAL A 36 11.88 18.98 8.04
C VAL A 36 12.12 17.54 7.59
N VAL A 37 13.35 17.06 7.67
CA VAL A 37 13.71 15.67 7.33
C VAL A 37 13.00 14.68 8.26
N GLY A 38 12.96 14.96 9.56
CA GLY A 38 12.27 14.12 10.54
C GLY A 38 10.77 13.98 10.25
N TYR A 39 10.08 15.09 9.97
CA TYR A 39 8.67 15.05 9.59
C TYR A 39 8.43 14.36 8.25
N LEU A 40 9.32 14.55 7.28
CA LEU A 40 9.21 13.90 5.98
C LEU A 40 9.34 12.37 6.10
N LEU A 41 10.33 11.89 6.87
CA LEU A 41 10.49 10.47 7.17
C LEU A 41 9.31 9.91 7.96
N TYR A 42 8.79 10.64 8.93
CA TYR A 42 7.62 10.22 9.71
C TYR A 42 6.37 10.07 8.82
N SER A 43 6.06 11.09 8.01
CA SER A 43 4.90 11.08 7.12
C SER A 43 5.00 9.99 6.05
N LEU A 44 6.17 9.81 5.44
CA LEU A 44 6.40 8.71 4.49
C LEU A 44 6.31 7.34 5.19
N GLY A 45 6.87 7.23 6.40
CA GLY A 45 6.82 6.01 7.20
C GLY A 45 5.39 5.60 7.53
N GLN A 46 4.50 6.55 7.82
CA GLN A 46 3.10 6.27 8.09
C GLN A 46 2.38 5.68 6.86
N VAL A 47 2.57 6.27 5.68
CA VAL A 47 2.01 5.75 4.43
C VAL A 47 2.62 4.39 4.09
N PHE A 48 3.93 4.25 4.26
CA PHE A 48 4.66 3.01 3.99
C PHE A 48 4.17 1.84 4.85
N MET A 49 3.98 2.04 6.15
CA MET A 49 3.45 1.01 7.05
C MET A 49 2.07 0.51 6.59
N LEU A 50 1.17 1.43 6.24
CA LEU A 50 -0.16 1.07 5.72
C LEU A 50 -0.05 0.26 4.42
N CYS A 51 0.80 0.71 3.50
CA CYS A 51 1.01 0.06 2.21
C CYS A 51 1.68 -1.31 2.32
N ILE A 52 2.60 -1.52 3.27
CA ILE A 52 3.19 -2.85 3.56
C ILE A 52 2.10 -3.83 3.96
N PHE A 53 1.27 -3.47 4.95
CA PHE A 53 0.23 -4.40 5.44
C PHE A 53 -0.86 -4.62 4.40
N GLY A 54 -1.22 -3.58 3.64
CA GLY A 54 -2.16 -3.71 2.52
C GLY A 54 -1.62 -4.62 1.42
N ASN A 55 -0.35 -4.47 1.05
CA ASN A 55 0.30 -5.32 0.05
C ASN A 55 0.43 -6.77 0.52
N ARG A 56 0.85 -6.98 1.77
CA ARG A 56 0.94 -8.31 2.36
C ARG A 56 -0.41 -9.01 2.36
N LEU A 57 -1.51 -8.31 2.66
CA LEU A 57 -2.85 -8.89 2.56
C LEU A 57 -3.17 -9.36 1.13
N ILE A 58 -2.82 -8.55 0.13
CA ILE A 58 -3.02 -8.89 -1.29
C ILE A 58 -2.20 -10.13 -1.66
N GLU A 59 -0.92 -10.17 -1.29
CA GLU A 59 -0.01 -11.29 -1.55
C GLU A 59 -0.48 -12.59 -0.89
N GLU A 60 -0.76 -12.55 0.41
CA GLU A 60 -1.21 -13.72 1.18
C GLU A 60 -2.55 -14.24 0.65
N SER A 61 -3.49 -13.34 0.31
CA SER A 61 -4.78 -13.76 -0.26
C SER A 61 -4.64 -14.43 -1.62
N SER A 62 -3.64 -14.03 -2.41
CA SER A 62 -3.32 -14.65 -3.71
C SER A 62 -2.62 -15.99 -3.53
N SER A 63 -1.76 -16.11 -2.50
CA SER A 63 -1.04 -17.35 -2.18
C SER A 63 -1.98 -18.50 -1.81
N VAL A 64 -3.16 -18.21 -1.21
CA VAL A 64 -4.18 -19.24 -0.92
C VAL A 64 -4.61 -19.99 -2.19
N MET A 65 -4.75 -19.29 -3.32
CA MET A 65 -5.09 -19.92 -4.59
C MET A 65 -3.99 -20.89 -5.04
N GLU A 66 -2.74 -20.47 -4.96
CA GLU A 66 -1.58 -21.27 -5.33
C GLU A 66 -1.45 -22.51 -4.44
N ALA A 67 -1.66 -22.36 -3.14
CA ALA A 67 -1.65 -23.46 -2.19
C ALA A 67 -2.81 -24.45 -2.44
N ALA A 68 -4.01 -23.95 -2.73
CA ALA A 68 -5.16 -24.79 -3.08
C ALA A 68 -4.91 -25.57 -4.38
N TYR A 69 -4.27 -24.95 -5.38
CA TYR A 69 -3.94 -25.63 -6.63
C TYR A 69 -2.82 -26.67 -6.48
N SER A 70 -1.89 -26.44 -5.55
CA SER A 70 -0.73 -27.31 -5.30
C SER A 70 -1.06 -28.56 -4.49
N CYS A 71 -2.30 -28.73 -4.01
CA CYS A 71 -2.69 -29.96 -3.34
C CYS A 71 -2.99 -31.09 -4.36
N HIS A 72 -3.00 -32.34 -3.90
CA HIS A 72 -3.31 -33.51 -4.74
C HIS A 72 -4.82 -33.63 -5.04
N TRP A 73 -5.44 -32.54 -5.50
CA TRP A 73 -6.89 -32.46 -5.75
C TRP A 73 -7.36 -33.40 -6.86
N TYR A 74 -6.46 -33.74 -7.79
CA TYR A 74 -6.75 -34.64 -8.92
C TYR A 74 -6.95 -36.09 -8.48
N ASP A 75 -6.33 -36.51 -7.37
CA ASP A 75 -6.49 -37.83 -6.75
C ASP A 75 -7.64 -37.86 -5.70
N GLY A 76 -8.30 -36.72 -5.48
CA GLY A 76 -9.40 -36.57 -4.52
C GLY A 76 -10.78 -36.97 -5.07
N SER A 77 -11.79 -36.90 -4.20
CA SER A 77 -13.19 -37.09 -4.59
C SER A 77 -13.67 -35.96 -5.53
N GLU A 78 -14.77 -36.19 -6.25
CA GLU A 78 -15.40 -35.15 -7.07
C GLU A 78 -15.81 -33.91 -6.24
N GLU A 79 -16.15 -34.10 -4.97
CA GLU A 79 -16.40 -33.02 -4.01
C GLU A 79 -15.12 -32.19 -3.76
N ALA A 80 -13.96 -32.83 -3.60
CA ALA A 80 -12.69 -32.15 -3.41
C ALA A 80 -12.27 -31.34 -4.66
N LYS A 81 -12.47 -31.90 -5.86
CA LYS A 81 -12.22 -31.18 -7.12
C LYS A 81 -13.10 -29.94 -7.24
N THR A 82 -14.40 -30.08 -6.94
CA THR A 82 -15.37 -28.97 -6.97
C THR A 82 -15.00 -27.90 -5.94
N PHE A 83 -14.59 -28.31 -4.74
CA PHE A 83 -14.16 -27.40 -3.69
C PHE A 83 -12.96 -26.55 -4.12
N VAL A 84 -11.91 -27.18 -4.67
CA VAL A 84 -10.72 -26.47 -5.15
C VAL A 84 -11.06 -25.50 -6.29
N GLN A 85 -11.96 -25.87 -7.20
CA GLN A 85 -12.44 -24.95 -8.24
C GLN A 85 -13.10 -23.70 -7.65
N ILE A 86 -13.98 -23.86 -6.65
CA ILE A 86 -14.66 -22.74 -6.00
C ILE A 86 -13.64 -21.86 -5.26
N VAL A 87 -12.71 -22.46 -4.51
CA VAL A 87 -11.65 -21.71 -3.80
C VAL A 87 -10.80 -20.91 -4.78
N CYS A 88 -10.34 -21.53 -5.87
CA CYS A 88 -9.56 -20.83 -6.90
C CYS A 88 -10.36 -19.67 -7.54
N GLN A 89 -11.65 -19.87 -7.84
CA GLN A 89 -12.50 -18.81 -8.38
C GLN A 89 -12.68 -17.63 -7.41
N GLN A 90 -12.79 -17.89 -6.11
CA GLN A 90 -12.91 -16.83 -5.10
C GLN A 90 -11.57 -16.10 -4.88
N CYS A 91 -10.48 -16.84 -4.81
CA CYS A 91 -9.14 -16.29 -4.57
C CYS A 91 -8.52 -15.62 -5.81
N GLN A 92 -9.05 -15.84 -7.01
CA GLN A 92 -8.65 -15.09 -8.22
C GLN A 92 -8.79 -13.57 -8.05
N LYS A 93 -9.74 -13.13 -7.23
CA LYS A 93 -9.83 -11.73 -6.82
C LYS A 93 -9.17 -11.56 -5.46
N ALA A 94 -7.90 -11.15 -5.49
CA ALA A 94 -7.14 -10.85 -4.28
C ALA A 94 -7.91 -9.90 -3.35
N MET A 95 -7.85 -10.20 -2.06
CA MET A 95 -8.47 -9.37 -1.04
C MET A 95 -7.65 -8.10 -0.89
N SER A 96 -8.28 -6.95 -1.06
CA SER A 96 -7.59 -5.66 -1.01
C SER A 96 -8.32 -4.68 -0.11
N ILE A 97 -7.54 -3.83 0.57
CA ILE A 97 -8.07 -2.72 1.36
C ILE A 97 -8.21 -1.52 0.43
N SER A 98 -9.44 -1.06 0.24
CA SER A 98 -9.70 0.14 -0.55
C SER A 98 -9.97 1.37 0.31
N GLY A 99 -9.30 2.47 -0.01
CA GLY A 99 -9.59 3.81 0.51
C GLY A 99 -10.84 4.37 -0.15
N ALA A 100 -12.00 4.03 0.39
CA ALA A 100 -13.31 4.50 -0.09
C ALA A 100 -13.54 4.33 -1.61
N LYS A 101 -12.98 3.28 -2.22
CA LYS A 101 -13.01 2.97 -3.67
C LYS A 101 -12.18 3.88 -4.58
N PHE A 102 -11.44 4.85 -4.04
CA PHE A 102 -10.55 5.71 -4.84
C PHE A 102 -9.22 5.04 -5.16
N PHE A 103 -8.66 4.32 -4.20
CA PHE A 103 -7.37 3.66 -4.35
C PHE A 103 -7.36 2.33 -3.59
N THR A 104 -6.42 1.49 -3.95
CA THR A 104 -6.07 0.26 -3.24
C THR A 104 -4.79 0.50 -2.45
N VAL A 105 -4.77 0.12 -1.18
CA VAL A 105 -3.58 0.24 -0.34
C VAL A 105 -2.58 -0.85 -0.73
N SER A 106 -1.53 -0.47 -1.44
CA SER A 106 -0.48 -1.37 -1.95
C SER A 106 0.89 -0.66 -1.97
N LEU A 107 1.97 -1.42 -2.16
CA LEU A 107 3.31 -0.83 -2.33
C LEU A 107 3.41 0.01 -3.62
N ASP A 108 2.64 -0.32 -4.65
CA ASP A 108 2.53 0.46 -5.88
C ASP A 108 1.94 1.86 -5.63
N LEU A 109 0.94 1.97 -4.75
CA LEU A 109 0.42 3.26 -4.30
C LEU A 109 1.50 4.07 -3.59
N PHE A 110 2.30 3.44 -2.71
CA PHE A 110 3.39 4.12 -2.03
C PHE A 110 4.45 4.62 -3.02
N ALA A 111 4.85 3.80 -3.99
CA ALA A 111 5.80 4.19 -5.03
C ALA A 111 5.28 5.39 -5.84
N SER A 112 3.98 5.38 -6.18
CA SER A 112 3.32 6.49 -6.87
C SER A 112 3.35 7.79 -6.05
N VAL A 113 3.04 7.73 -4.75
CA VAL A 113 3.09 8.89 -3.84
C VAL A 113 4.51 9.42 -3.69
N LEU A 114 5.50 8.54 -3.51
CA LEU A 114 6.91 8.93 -3.41
C LEU A 114 7.41 9.58 -4.69
N GLY A 115 7.10 8.99 -5.85
CA GLY A 115 7.46 9.53 -7.17
C GLY A 115 6.84 10.91 -7.41
N ALA A 116 5.56 11.09 -7.06
CA ALA A 116 4.90 12.38 -7.16
C ALA A 116 5.54 13.44 -6.25
N MET A 117 5.92 13.08 -5.01
CA MET A 117 6.59 14.00 -4.09
C MET A 117 7.96 14.44 -4.59
N VAL A 118 8.79 13.50 -5.05
CA VAL A 118 10.11 13.82 -5.60
C VAL A 118 10.00 14.66 -6.87
N THR A 119 9.05 14.33 -7.75
CA THR A 119 8.77 15.13 -8.95
C THR A 119 8.38 16.56 -8.58
N TYR A 120 7.49 16.74 -7.60
CA TYR A 120 7.09 18.06 -7.12
C TYR A 120 8.25 18.84 -6.48
N PHE A 121 9.16 18.16 -5.79
CA PHE A 121 10.34 18.79 -5.19
C PHE A 121 11.37 19.24 -6.25
N MET A 122 11.50 18.50 -7.35
CA MET A 122 12.47 18.79 -8.41
C MET A 122 12.00 19.85 -9.42
N VAL A 123 10.70 20.16 -9.46
CA VAL A 123 10.08 21.17 -10.33
C VAL A 123 10.07 22.53 -9.63
#